data_AF-A0A6M3MEZ6-F1
#
_entry.id   AF-A0A6M3MEZ6-F1
#
_cell.length_a   1.000
_cell.length_b   1.000
_cell.length_c   1.000
_cell.angle_alpha   90.00
_cell.angle_beta   90.00
_cell.angle_gamma   90.00
#
_symmetry.space_group_name_H-M   'P 1'
#
loop_
_entity.id
_entity.type
_entity.pdbx_description
1 polymer ?
#
loop_
_entity_poly.entity_id
_entity_poly.type
_entity_poly.pdbx_seq_one_letter_code
_entity_poly.pdbx_strand_id
1 'polypeptide(L)'
;MKRFLTQFHYGQKGFTLIELLVVVAILGALAAIVVPNVSKFMGTGTVQSANTEAHNVQTAVIAYIVDNNVTTCTGTVGPAADIPTAPPTPPDTSVKSFLTGALQATYTITDGEIASAIAESDGKWKDLTYTLGSGWAPTTAPES
;
A
#
# COMPACT_ATOMS: atom_id res chain seq x y z
N MET A 1 46.73 -50.82 23.01
CA MET A 1 46.96 -50.81 21.54
C MET A 1 46.14 -49.69 20.93
N LYS A 2 46.75 -48.93 20.02
CA LYS A 2 46.12 -47.98 19.07
C LYS A 2 45.35 -46.80 19.72
N ARG A 3 46.05 -45.68 19.95
CA ARG A 3 46.15 -44.54 19.03
C ARG A 3 44.80 -43.86 18.78
N PHE A 4 44.47 -42.90 19.64
CA PHE A 4 43.50 -41.83 19.37
C PHE A 4 44.21 -40.47 19.29
N LEU A 5 45.35 -40.44 18.58
CA LEU A 5 46.00 -39.18 18.22
C LEU A 5 45.23 -38.55 17.06
N THR A 6 44.51 -37.49 17.38
CA THR A 6 44.54 -36.20 16.70
C THR A 6 44.59 -36.24 15.16
N GLN A 7 43.45 -35.99 14.54
CA GLN A 7 43.38 -35.48 13.16
C GLN A 7 42.47 -34.26 13.12
N PHE A 8 43.01 -33.09 13.46
CA PHE A 8 42.45 -31.82 12.98
C PHE A 8 42.86 -31.68 11.52
N HIS A 9 41.88 -31.83 10.64
CA HIS A 9 42.04 -31.66 9.20
C HIS A 9 42.55 -30.25 8.89
N TYR A 10 43.83 -30.11 8.54
CA TYR A 10 44.38 -28.90 7.93
C TYR A 10 43.94 -28.86 6.46
N GLY A 11 42.67 -28.49 6.26
CA GLY A 11 42.06 -28.49 4.93
C GLY A 11 40.98 -27.43 4.74
N GLN A 12 40.79 -26.52 5.69
CA GLN A 12 39.89 -25.39 5.52
C GLN A 12 40.71 -24.11 5.63
N LYS A 13 41.00 -23.50 4.47
CA LYS A 13 41.47 -22.12 4.39
C LYS A 13 40.36 -21.24 4.98
N GLY A 14 40.47 -20.94 6.26
CA GLY A 14 39.55 -20.05 6.95
C GLY A 14 39.64 -18.65 6.36
N PHE A 15 38.47 -18.01 6.23
CA PHE A 15 38.34 -16.59 5.88
C PHE A 15 39.26 -15.76 6.78
N THR A 16 40.09 -14.91 6.20
CA THR A 16 40.89 -13.98 6.99
C THR A 16 39.99 -12.91 7.60
N LEU A 17 40.33 -12.42 8.80
CA LEU A 17 39.58 -11.33 9.43
C LEU A 17 39.59 -10.06 8.58
N ILE A 18 40.67 -9.83 7.81
CA ILE A 18 40.78 -8.70 6.90
C ILE A 18 39.82 -8.84 5.71
N GLU A 19 39.63 -10.05 5.17
CA GLU A 19 38.64 -10.30 4.10
C GLU A 19 37.22 -10.01 4.59
N LEU A 20 36.87 -10.45 5.80
CA LEU A 20 35.55 -10.17 6.36
C LEU A 20 35.37 -8.68 6.65
N LEU A 21 36.41 -7.99 7.15
CA LEU A 21 36.39 -6.56 7.45
C LEU A 21 36.15 -5.72 6.20
N VAL A 22 36.84 -6.01 5.10
CA VAL A 22 36.66 -5.27 3.83
C VAL A 22 35.26 -5.52 3.26
N VAL A 23 34.74 -6.75 3.36
CA VAL A 23 33.38 -7.07 2.88
C VAL A 23 32.32 -6.28 3.63
N VAL A 24 32.36 -6.27 4.97
CA VAL A 24 31.36 -5.50 5.75
C VAL A 24 31.54 -3.99 5.57
N ALA A 25 32.76 -3.51 5.31
CA ALA A 25 33.00 -2.11 4.98
C ALA A 25 32.36 -1.72 3.64
N ILE A 26 32.50 -2.55 2.60
CA ILE A 26 31.84 -2.32 1.30
C ILE A 26 30.32 -2.43 1.43
N LEU A 27 29.80 -3.45 2.13
CA LEU A 27 28.36 -3.58 2.39
C LEU A 27 27.79 -2.37 3.16
N GLY A 28 28.54 -1.84 4.13
CA GLY A 28 28.18 -0.63 4.87
C GLY A 28 28.12 0.61 3.97
N ALA A 29 29.10 0.78 3.08
CA ALA A 29 29.12 1.89 2.12
C ALA A 29 27.95 1.81 1.12
N LEU A 30 27.64 0.62 0.60
CA LEU A 30 26.49 0.42 -0.29
C LEU A 30 25.17 0.67 0.44
N ALA A 31 25.02 0.17 1.66
CA ALA A 31 23.81 0.38 2.45
C ALA A 31 23.54 1.88 2.72
N ALA A 32 24.59 2.67 2.99
CA ALA A 32 24.46 4.10 3.22
C ALA A 32 23.82 4.87 2.04
N ILE A 33 24.09 4.43 0.80
CA ILE A 33 23.52 5.05 -0.41
C ILE A 33 22.12 4.49 -0.73
N VAL A 34 21.94 3.18 -0.56
CA VAL A 34 20.71 2.49 -0.97
C VAL A 34 19.54 2.76 -0.02
N VAL A 35 19.77 2.73 1.29
CA VAL A 35 18.71 2.89 2.31
C VAL A 35 17.89 4.18 2.13
N PRO A 36 18.47 5.39 1.98
CA PRO A 36 17.66 6.60 1.82
C PRO A 36 16.84 6.60 0.52
N ASN A 37 17.36 6.01 -0.57
CA ASN A 37 16.67 5.94 -1.85
C ASN A 37 15.48 4.98 -1.83
N VAL A 38 15.63 3.82 -1.19
CA VAL A 38 14.55 2.82 -1.05
C VAL A 38 13.40 3.39 -0.23
N SER A 39 13.68 4.12 0.86
CA SER A 39 12.64 4.73 1.70
C SER A 39 11.78 5.74 0.93
N LYS A 40 12.38 6.58 0.07
CA LYS A 40 11.65 7.54 -0.77
C LYS A 40 10.78 6.85 -1.82
N PHE A 41 11.29 5.79 -2.45
CA PHE A 41 10.57 5.04 -3.48
C PHE A 41 9.35 4.28 -2.92
N MET A 42 9.44 3.76 -1.69
CA MET A 42 8.30 3.13 -1.03
C MET A 42 7.17 4.15 -0.73
N GLY A 43 7.52 5.39 -0.37
CA GLY A 43 6.54 6.46 -0.16
C GLY A 43 5.75 6.81 -1.43
N THR A 44 6.44 7.01 -2.57
CA THR A 44 5.77 7.32 -3.85
C THR A 44 4.91 6.15 -4.37
N GLY A 45 5.38 4.91 -4.21
CA GLY A 45 4.60 3.73 -4.55
C GLY A 45 3.30 3.60 -3.74
N THR A 46 3.34 4.03 -2.48
CA THR A 46 2.16 4.02 -1.58
C THR A 46 1.12 5.04 -2.03
N VAL A 47 1.54 6.27 -2.35
CA VAL A 47 0.67 7.31 -2.93
C VAL A 47 0.05 6.86 -4.25
N GLN A 48 0.85 6.26 -5.14
CA GLN A 48 0.36 5.79 -6.43
C GLN A 48 -0.67 4.67 -6.28
N SER A 49 -0.45 3.76 -5.33
CA SER A 49 -1.41 2.71 -5.01
C SER A 49 -2.74 3.30 -4.52
N ALA A 50 -2.69 4.31 -3.63
CA ALA A 50 -3.87 4.99 -3.12
C ALA A 50 -4.68 5.72 -4.20
N ASN A 51 -3.98 6.42 -5.11
CA ASN A 51 -4.62 7.07 -6.25
C ASN A 51 -5.23 6.04 -7.22
N THR A 52 -4.55 4.90 -7.45
CA THR A 52 -5.07 3.83 -8.31
C THR A 52 -6.37 3.26 -7.74
N GLU A 53 -6.46 3.03 -6.43
CA GLU A 53 -7.70 2.58 -5.79
C GLU A 53 -8.82 3.62 -5.94
N ALA A 54 -8.53 4.91 -5.71
CA ALA A 54 -9.51 5.98 -5.90
C ALA A 54 -10.07 6.02 -7.33
N HIS A 55 -9.22 5.80 -8.35
CA HIS A 55 -9.66 5.70 -9.74
C HIS A 55 -10.54 4.47 -10.00
N ASN A 56 -10.22 3.33 -9.40
CA ASN A 56 -11.05 2.13 -9.50
C ASN A 56 -12.43 2.36 -8.85
N VAL A 57 -12.47 3.07 -7.71
CA VAL A 57 -13.73 3.47 -7.07
C VAL A 57 -14.56 4.38 -7.97
N GLN A 58 -13.96 5.43 -8.53
CA GLN A 58 -14.66 6.32 -9.45
C GLN A 58 -15.19 5.57 -10.69
N THR A 59 -14.42 4.63 -11.23
CA THR A 59 -14.83 3.81 -12.39
C THR A 59 -16.01 2.91 -12.05
N ALA A 60 -15.99 2.28 -10.88
CA ALA A 60 -17.09 1.45 -10.39
C ALA A 60 -18.37 2.27 -10.16
N VAL A 61 -18.25 3.50 -9.64
CA VAL A 61 -19.36 4.45 -9.48
C VAL A 61 -19.98 4.79 -10.83
N ILE A 62 -19.17 5.13 -11.82
CA ILE A 62 -19.67 5.48 -13.17
C ILE A 62 -20.35 4.27 -13.82
N ALA A 63 -19.76 3.08 -13.72
CA ALA A 63 -20.35 1.85 -14.23
C ALA A 63 -21.72 1.59 -13.59
N TYR A 64 -21.84 1.78 -12.27
CA TYR A 64 -23.09 1.65 -11.55
C TYR A 64 -24.18 2.61 -12.08
N ILE A 65 -23.83 3.88 -12.25
CA ILE A 65 -24.74 4.93 -12.77
C ILE A 65 -25.27 4.56 -14.16
N VAL A 66 -24.38 4.08 -15.04
CA VAL A 66 -24.73 3.68 -16.41
C VAL A 66 -25.62 2.44 -16.42
N ASP A 67 -25.25 1.38 -15.71
CA ASP A 67 -25.98 0.10 -15.73
C ASP A 67 -27.38 0.19 -15.12
N ASN A 68 -27.58 1.11 -14.17
CA ASN A 68 -28.84 1.27 -13.46
C ASN A 68 -29.66 2.46 -13.97
N ASN A 69 -29.16 3.19 -14.98
CA ASN A 69 -29.81 4.36 -15.58
C ASN A 69 -30.28 5.38 -14.51
N VAL A 70 -29.41 5.62 -13.52
CA VAL A 70 -29.60 6.64 -12.47
C VAL A 70 -28.75 7.86 -12.80
N THR A 71 -29.18 9.05 -12.40
CA THR A 71 -28.42 10.29 -12.68
C THR A 71 -27.36 10.58 -11.63
N THR A 72 -27.59 10.12 -10.39
CA THR A 72 -26.70 10.35 -9.25
C THR A 72 -26.61 9.10 -8.40
N CYS A 73 -25.49 8.96 -7.71
CA CYS A 73 -25.35 7.98 -6.64
C CYS A 73 -24.66 8.61 -5.44
N THR A 74 -25.13 8.25 -4.25
CA THR A 74 -24.58 8.73 -2.99
C THR A 74 -24.45 7.53 -2.06
N GLY A 75 -23.32 7.43 -1.36
CA GLY A 75 -23.07 6.31 -0.47
C GLY A 75 -21.63 6.24 0.02
N THR A 76 -21.37 5.29 0.90
CA THR A 76 -20.05 5.06 1.48
C THR A 76 -19.56 3.66 1.14
N VAL A 77 -18.30 3.52 0.73
CA VAL A 77 -17.63 2.23 0.45
C VAL A 77 -16.30 2.17 1.20
N GLY A 78 -15.94 1.03 1.78
CA GLY A 78 -14.73 0.96 2.62
C GLY A 78 -14.09 -0.43 2.82
N PRO A 79 -13.06 -0.51 3.71
CA PRO A 79 -12.19 -1.70 3.87
C PRO A 79 -12.81 -2.92 4.52
N ALA A 80 -13.90 -2.72 5.27
CA ALA A 80 -14.77 -3.81 5.67
C ALA A 80 -16.00 -3.80 4.77
N ALA A 81 -16.56 -4.97 4.53
CA ALA A 81 -17.93 -5.09 4.11
C ALA A 81 -18.83 -4.38 5.14
N ASP A 82 -19.08 -3.09 4.95
CA ASP A 82 -20.30 -2.45 5.39
C ASP A 82 -21.40 -3.14 4.59
N ILE A 83 -21.79 -4.30 5.11
CA ILE A 83 -23.05 -4.95 4.80
C ILE A 83 -24.08 -3.87 5.11
N PRO A 84 -24.88 -3.43 4.12
CA PRO A 84 -26.08 -2.69 4.41
C PRO A 84 -26.87 -3.54 5.43
N THR A 85 -26.93 -3.10 6.69
CA THR A 85 -27.68 -3.82 7.74
C THR A 85 -29.19 -3.72 7.49
N ALA A 86 -29.58 -2.87 6.56
CA ALA A 86 -30.90 -2.83 5.94
C ALA A 86 -30.81 -3.32 4.49
N PRO A 87 -31.82 -4.04 3.97
CA PRO A 87 -31.91 -4.35 2.56
C PRO A 87 -31.82 -3.05 1.76
N PRO A 88 -31.08 -3.04 0.64
CA PRO A 88 -31.08 -1.90 -0.25
C PRO A 88 -32.52 -1.51 -0.63
N THR A 89 -32.96 -0.31 -0.26
CA THR A 89 -34.21 0.25 -0.79
C THR A 89 -33.93 0.80 -2.18
N PRO A 90 -34.56 0.30 -3.26
CA PRO A 90 -34.31 0.80 -4.61
C PRO A 90 -34.35 2.34 -4.67
N PRO A 91 -33.35 3.01 -5.26
CA PRO A 91 -32.22 2.46 -6.02
C PRO A 91 -30.96 2.34 -5.15
N ASP A 92 -31.02 1.68 -4.00
CA ASP A 92 -29.81 1.30 -3.28
C ASP A 92 -29.23 0.08 -4.01
N THR A 93 -28.22 0.37 -4.80
CA THR A 93 -27.55 -0.59 -5.63
C THR A 93 -26.09 -0.30 -5.40
N SER A 94 -25.57 -1.00 -4.40
CA SER A 94 -24.27 -0.69 -3.83
C SER A 94 -23.18 -0.81 -4.89
N VAL A 95 -22.41 0.26 -5.09
CA VAL A 95 -21.20 0.38 -5.94
C VAL A 95 -20.24 -0.81 -5.75
N LYS A 96 -20.32 -1.46 -4.59
CA LYS A 96 -19.59 -2.67 -4.21
C LYS A 96 -19.62 -3.81 -5.24
N SER A 97 -20.72 -4.01 -5.98
CA SER A 97 -20.77 -5.09 -6.98
C SER A 97 -19.74 -4.91 -8.11
N PHE A 98 -19.25 -3.68 -8.30
CA PHE A 98 -18.27 -3.33 -9.32
C PHE A 98 -16.85 -3.16 -8.75
N LEU A 99 -16.67 -3.34 -7.43
CA LEU A 99 -15.39 -3.26 -6.75
C LEU A 99 -14.85 -4.67 -6.48
N THR A 100 -13.83 -5.07 -7.22
CA THR A 100 -13.14 -6.36 -7.02
C THR A 100 -12.02 -6.20 -5.99
N GLY A 101 -12.31 -6.40 -4.70
CA GLY A 101 -11.31 -6.41 -3.62
C GLY A 101 -11.79 -5.76 -2.33
N ALA A 102 -11.03 -5.96 -1.24
CA ALA A 102 -11.17 -5.13 -0.05
C ALA A 102 -10.47 -3.79 -0.32
N LEU A 103 -11.18 -2.68 -0.09
CA LEU A 103 -10.60 -1.34 -0.17
C LEU A 103 -9.64 -1.12 1.00
N GLN A 104 -8.73 -0.16 0.86
CA GLN A 104 -7.80 0.24 1.92
C GLN A 104 -8.20 1.58 2.55
N ALA A 105 -9.17 2.28 1.96
CA ALA A 105 -9.79 3.48 2.50
C ALA A 105 -11.32 3.43 2.42
N THR A 106 -11.95 4.22 3.28
CA THR A 106 -13.38 4.52 3.22
C THR A 106 -13.59 5.75 2.35
N TYR A 107 -14.38 5.61 1.29
CA TYR A 107 -14.75 6.67 0.35
C TYR A 107 -16.20 7.07 0.55
N THR A 108 -16.47 8.36 0.63
CA THR A 108 -17.82 8.93 0.57
C THR A 108 -18.05 9.44 -0.84
N ILE A 109 -19.15 9.00 -1.45
CA ILE A 109 -19.56 9.36 -2.80
C ILE A 109 -20.80 10.25 -2.69
N THR A 110 -20.81 11.35 -3.43
CA THR A 110 -21.95 12.26 -3.54
C THR A 110 -22.12 12.61 -5.01
N ASP A 111 -23.35 12.45 -5.51
CA ASP A 111 -23.71 12.79 -6.90
C ASP A 111 -22.81 12.14 -7.97
N GLY A 112 -22.30 10.93 -7.70
CA GLY A 112 -21.44 10.19 -8.64
C GLY A 112 -19.95 10.53 -8.59
N GLU A 113 -19.51 11.36 -7.66
CA GLU A 113 -18.10 11.70 -7.47
C GLU A 113 -17.63 11.40 -6.04
N ILE A 114 -16.34 11.14 -5.89
CA ILE A 114 -15.71 11.00 -4.56
C ILE A 114 -15.74 12.36 -3.86
N ALA A 115 -16.52 12.48 -2.79
CA ALA A 115 -16.65 13.67 -1.95
C ALA A 115 -15.61 13.72 -0.82
N SER A 116 -15.18 12.56 -0.33
CA SER A 116 -14.09 12.44 0.64
C SER A 116 -13.54 11.02 0.67
N ALA A 117 -12.32 10.85 1.16
CA ALA A 117 -11.75 9.54 1.44
C ALA A 117 -10.90 9.58 2.72
N ILE A 118 -10.98 8.52 3.51
CA ILE A 118 -10.29 8.37 4.79
C ILE A 118 -9.62 7.01 4.82
N ALA A 119 -8.30 6.98 4.96
CA ALA A 119 -7.54 5.75 5.08
C ALA A 119 -7.69 5.18 6.50
N GLU A 120 -7.52 3.87 6.65
CA GLU A 120 -7.41 3.27 7.98
C GLU A 120 -6.25 3.90 8.76
N SER A 121 -6.49 4.22 10.04
CA SER A 121 -5.54 4.97 10.90
C SER A 121 -4.18 4.29 11.07
N ASP A 122 -4.16 2.96 11.09
CA ASP A 122 -2.94 2.15 11.21
C ASP A 122 -2.61 1.37 9.93
N GLY A 123 -3.27 1.74 8.83
CA GLY A 123 -3.14 1.08 7.54
C GLY A 123 -1.89 1.48 6.77
N LYS A 124 -1.74 0.88 5.58
CA LYS A 124 -0.64 1.18 4.64
C LYS A 124 -0.53 2.66 4.26
N TRP A 125 -1.61 3.43 4.44
CA TRP A 125 -1.75 4.82 3.99
C TRP A 125 -1.87 5.84 5.14
N LYS A 126 -1.47 5.47 6.36
CA LYS A 126 -1.58 6.32 7.57
C LYS A 126 -1.04 7.75 7.42
N ASP A 127 -0.04 7.96 6.56
CA ASP A 127 0.63 9.24 6.33
C ASP A 127 0.14 9.94 5.05
N LEU A 128 -1.02 9.54 4.52
CA LEU A 128 -1.64 10.13 3.34
C LEU A 128 -2.91 10.90 3.70
N THR A 129 -3.15 12.01 3.01
CA THR A 129 -4.40 12.77 3.03
C THR A 129 -5.03 12.78 1.64
N TYR A 130 -6.35 12.69 1.60
CA TYR A 130 -7.12 12.84 0.37
C TYR A 130 -7.62 14.28 0.24
N THR A 131 -7.40 14.90 -0.92
CA THR A 131 -7.92 16.22 -1.25
C THR A 131 -8.79 16.15 -2.50
N LEU A 132 -9.95 16.79 -2.44
CA LEU A 132 -10.88 16.87 -3.56
C LEU A 132 -10.20 17.47 -4.80
N GLY A 133 -10.35 16.78 -5.94
CA GLY A 133 -9.78 17.18 -7.23
C GLY A 133 -8.29 16.86 -7.43
N SER A 134 -7.50 16.68 -6.36
CA SER A 134 -6.07 16.34 -6.45
C SER A 134 -5.70 14.94 -5.98
N GLY A 135 -6.61 14.22 -5.32
CA GLY A 135 -6.42 12.83 -4.91
C GLY A 135 -5.62 12.68 -3.61
N TRP A 136 -4.97 11.53 -3.47
CA TRP A 136 -4.12 11.20 -2.32
C TRP A 136 -2.73 11.83 -2.46
N ALA A 137 -2.26 12.43 -1.36
CA ALA A 137 -0.92 13.00 -1.23
C ALA A 137 -0.36 12.76 0.19
N PRO A 138 0.97 12.84 0.39
CA PRO A 138 1.55 12.77 1.73
C PRO A 138 1.07 13.90 2.64
N THR A 139 0.81 13.61 3.92
CA THR A 139 0.38 14.57 4.96
C THR A 139 1.39 15.70 5.17
N THR A 140 2.67 15.41 4.96
CA THR A 140 3.77 16.37 5.01
C THR A 140 4.49 16.35 3.67
N ALA A 141 4.70 17.53 3.06
CA ALA A 141 5.52 17.64 1.86
C ALA A 141 6.90 17.00 2.13
N PRO A 142 7.51 16.31 1.14
CA PRO A 142 8.87 15.81 1.31
C PRO A 142 9.78 16.99 1.63
N GLU A 143 10.44 16.96 2.79
CA GLU A 143 11.48 17.93 3.13
C GLU A 143 12.50 17.94 1.98
N SER A 144 12.68 19.11 1.37
CA SER A 144 13.56 19.39 0.24
C SER A 144 15.02 19.14 0.57
#